data_AF-A0A6B3H7V1-F1
#
_entry.id   AF-A0A6B3H7V1-F1
#
_cell.length_a   1.000
_cell.length_b   1.000
_cell.length_c   1.000
_cell.angle_alpha   90.00
_cell.angle_beta   90.00
_cell.angle_gamma   90.00
#
_symmetry.space_group_name_H-M   'P 1'
#
loop_
_entity.id
_entity.type
_entity.pdbx_description
1 polymer ?
#
loop_
_entity_poly.entity_id
_entity_poly.type
_entity_poly.pdbx_seq_one_letter_code
_entity_poly.pdbx_strand_id
1 'polypeptide(L)' 'MEFRIERSALTEAVAWAARVLPVRSPVPVLGGLLLDTEGGRLRVSGLDYEASARI' A
#
# COMPACT_ATOMS: atom_id res chain seq x y z
N MET A 1 -13.12 4.97 -7.07
CA MET A 1 -13.04 5.60 -5.74
C MET A 1 -12.35 6.93 -5.88
N GLU A 2 -12.76 7.91 -5.08
CA GLU A 2 -12.12 9.22 -4.96
C GLU A 2 -11.95 9.53 -3.48
N PHE A 3 -10.75 9.95 -3.07
CA PHE A 3 -10.45 10.39 -1.71
C PHE A 3 -9.49 11.57 -1.76
N ARG A 4 -9.55 12.41 -0.72
CA ARG A 4 -8.61 13.49 -0.51
C ARG A 4 -7.92 13.28 0.82
N ILE A 5 -6.59 13.33 0.81
CA ILE A 5 -5.76 13.11 1.98
C ILE A 5 -4.58 14.08 1.94
N GLU A 6 -4.03 14.41 3.11
CA GLU A 6 -2.78 15.14 3.22
C GLU A 6 -1.64 14.41 2.50
N ARG A 7 -0.85 15.16 1.72
CA ARG A 7 0.26 14.60 0.94
C ARG A 7 1.27 13.86 1.84
N SER A 8 1.59 14.42 3.00
CA SER A 8 2.53 13.83 3.95
C SER A 8 2.01 12.52 4.52
N ALA A 9 0.73 12.48 4.93
CA ALA A 9 0.09 11.26 5.44
C ALA A 9 0.08 10.14 4.39
N LEU A 10 -0.21 10.47 3.13
CA LEU A 10 -0.13 9.51 2.03
C LEU A 10 1.30 9.01 1.81
N THR A 11 2.28 9.92 1.85
CA THR A 11 3.70 9.59 1.67
C THR A 11 4.17 8.62 2.76
N GLU A 12 3.81 8.88 4.02
CA GLU A 12 4.14 8.02 5.16
C GLU A 12 3.52 6.63 5.03
N ALA A 13 2.22 6.57 4.75
CA ALA A 13 1.51 5.30 4.60
C ALA A 13 2.07 4.45 3.44
N VAL A 14 2.33 5.08 2.29
CA VAL A 14 2.92 4.41 1.12
C VAL A 14 4.34 3.94 1.42
N ALA A 15 5.20 4.78 2.00
CA ALA A 15 6.58 4.39 2.31
C ALA A 15 6.62 3.22 3.32
N TRP A 16 5.75 3.26 4.33
CA TRP A 16 5.67 2.20 5.34
C TRP A 16 5.19 0.88 4.73
N ALA A 17 4.17 0.89 3.87
CA ALA A 17 3.63 -0.32 3.26
C ALA A 17 4.55 -0.86 2.14
N ALA A 18 5.20 0.01 1.37
CA ALA A 18 6.07 -0.38 0.27
C ALA A 18 7.32 -1.16 0.70
N ARG A 19 7.70 -1.14 1.98
CA ARG A 19 8.88 -1.84 2.49
C ARG A 19 8.85 -3.36 2.30
N VAL A 20 7.66 -3.95 2.14
CA VAL A 20 7.48 -5.39 1.91
C VAL A 20 7.33 -5.73 0.42
N LEU A 21 7.47 -4.74 -0.48
CA LEU A 21 7.39 -5.01 -1.91
C LEU A 21 8.73 -5.56 -2.42
N PRO A 22 8.72 -6.59 -3.27
CA PRO A 22 9.94 -7.10 -3.85
C PRO A 22 10.50 -6.11 -4.87
N VAL A 23 11.82 -6.03 -5.00
CA VAL A 23 12.50 -5.20 -6.02
C VAL A 23 12.04 -5.55 -7.44
N ARG A 24 11.72 -6.83 -7.69
CA ARG A 24 11.10 -7.33 -8.92
C ARG A 24 10.18 -8.50 -8.60
N SER A 25 8.87 -8.32 -8.79
CA SER A 25 7.92 -9.42 -8.66
C SER A 25 7.80 -10.18 -9.99
N PRO A 26 7.88 -11.53 -10.00
CA PRO A 26 7.47 -12.33 -11.15
C PRO A 26 5.94 -12.33 -11.34
N VAL A 27 5.19 -11.88 -10.34
CA VAL A 27 3.72 -11.73 -10.35
C VAL A 27 3.38 -10.23 -10.31
N PRO A 28 3.06 -9.58 -11.46
CA PRO A 28 2.98 -8.13 -11.55
C PRO A 28 2.05 -7.46 -10.53
N VAL A 29 0.94 -8.10 -10.17
CA VAL A 29 0.00 -7.57 -9.17
C VAL A 29 0.62 -7.38 -7.79
N LEU A 30 1.64 -8.18 -7.43
CA LEU A 30 2.36 -8.07 -6.15
C LEU A 30 3.49 -7.03 -6.18
N GLY A 31 3.76 -6.41 -7.33
CA GLY A 31 4.65 -5.25 -7.40
C GLY A 31 3.98 -3.93 -6.98
N GLY A 32 2.67 -3.96 -6.68
CA GLY A 32 1.88 -2.78 -6.35
C GLY A 32 1.36 -2.79 -4.91
N LEU A 33 0.79 -1.65 -4.51
CA LEU A 33 0.06 -1.51 -3.26
C LEU A 33 -1.44 -1.64 -3.51
N LEU A 34 -2.14 -2.31 -2.60
CA LEU A 34 -3.60 -2.29 -2.55
C LEU A 34 -4.07 -1.07 -1.76
N LEU A 35 -4.90 -0.26 -2.40
CA LEU A 35 -5.58 0.88 -1.79
C LEU A 35 -7.05 0.55 -1.60
N ASP A 36 -7.53 0.62 -0.37
CA ASP A 36 -8.93 0.38 -0.02
C ASP A 36 -9.46 1.52 0.86
N THR A 37 -10.71 1.93 0.68
CA THR A 37 -11.32 2.97 1.50
C THR A 37 -12.59 2.48 2.14
N GLU A 38 -12.65 2.58 3.47
CA GLU A 38 -13.82 2.20 4.25
C GLU A 38 -13.99 3.18 5.41
N GLY A 39 -15.21 3.64 5.66
CA GLY A 39 -15.51 4.50 6.82
C GLY A 39 -14.70 5.81 6.87
N GLY A 40 -14.40 6.40 5.70
CA GLY A 40 -13.61 7.63 5.61
C GLY A 40 -12.10 7.44 5.87
N ARG A 41 -11.62 6.21 5.92
CA ARG A 41 -10.19 5.87 6.08
C ARG A 41 -9.66 5.26 4.80
N LEU A 42 -8.39 5.54 4.50
CA LEU A 42 -7.63 4.85 3.47
C LEU A 42 -6.77 3.77 4.15
N ARG A 43 -6.87 2.54 3.68
CA ARG A 43 -5.94 1.45 4.01
C ARG A 43 -4.95 1.28 2.86
N VAL A 44 -3.67 1.12 3.20
CA VAL A 44 -2.59 0.84 2.23
C VAL A 44 -1.97 -0.49 2.60
N SER A 45 -1.96 -1.44 1.67
CA SER A 45 -1.42 -2.79 1.90
C SER A 45 -0.38 -3.21 0.86
N GLY A 46 0.64 -3.96 1.28
CA GLY A 46 1.64 -4.60 0.44
C GLY A 46 1.84 -6.07 0.82
N LEU A 47 2.25 -6.90 -0.13
CA LEU A 47 2.44 -8.35 0.04
C LEU A 47 3.47 -8.90 -0.96
N ASP A 48 4.38 -9.75 -0.52
CA ASP A 48 5.36 -10.48 -1.36
C ASP A 48 5.30 -12.02 -1.22
N TYR A 49 4.27 -12.55 -0.55
CA TYR A 49 4.07 -13.93 -0.07
C TYR A 49 4.81 -14.35 1.20
N GLU A 50 5.85 -13.63 1.62
CA GLU A 50 6.59 -13.93 2.85
C GLU A 50 6.22 -12.96 3.98
N ALA A 51 5.99 -11.70 3.63
CA ALA A 51 5.62 -10.62 4.51
C ALA A 51 4.39 -9.87 4.00
N SER A 52 3.62 -9.31 4.94
CA SER A 52 2.53 -8.40 4.63
C SER A 52 2.66 -7.12 5.45
N ALA A 53 2.23 -6.01 4.86
CA ALA A 53 2.11 -4.73 5.53
C ALA A 53 0.71 -4.18 5.31
N ARG A 54 0.10 -3.65 6.37
CA ARG A 54 -1.15 -2.89 6.31
C ARG A 54 -1.12 -1.72 7.30
N ILE A 55 -1.45 -0.54 6.81
CA ILE A 55 -1.61 0.71 7.59
C ILE A 55 -2.92 1.38 7.23
#